data_AF-A0AAU3FQY7-F1
#
_entry.id   AF-A0AAU3FQY7-F1
#
_cell.length_a   1.000
_cell.length_b   1.000
_cell.length_c   1.000
_cell.angle_alpha   90.00
_cell.angle_beta   90.00
_cell.angle_gamma   90.00
#
_symmetry.space_group_name_H-M   'P 1'
#
loop_
_entity.id
_entity.type
_entity.pdbx_description
1 polymer ?
#
loop_
_entity_poly.entity_id
_entity_poly.type
_entity_poly.pdbx_seq_one_letter_code
_entity_poly.pdbx_strand_id
1 'polypeptide(L)'
;MLMFPSLYLILTALGWSTDAAKMSTQVAAAVVGALVVIRRNRGMSSSGEAPGHGAPRILLRAVLLTVAVYLAVAVVTGVVSGFEPIEATGDDEQLFDDRMEMVVGLPVTMLVVHVMGIWSVRFLPVQRALGWLALVVVASRVVALSMYPLGAAFGRAHGLPVPAFHEALVAQALLGVLIFCFLALGNLRVRTRTHAAVLGAPRP
;
A
#
# COMPACT_ATOMS: atom_id res chain seq x y z
N MET A 1 -12.80 0.74 -8.74
CA MET A 1 -12.39 0.42 -7.35
C MET A 1 -13.26 -0.65 -6.70
N LEU A 2 -14.50 -0.89 -7.15
CA LEU A 2 -15.41 -1.91 -6.58
C LEU A 2 -15.06 -3.38 -6.90
N MET A 3 -14.09 -3.67 -7.78
CA MET A 3 -13.79 -5.06 -8.20
C MET A 3 -13.13 -5.93 -7.12
N PHE A 4 -12.36 -5.35 -6.18
CA PHE A 4 -11.65 -6.14 -5.17
C PHE A 4 -12.51 -6.50 -3.96
N PRO A 5 -13.33 -5.59 -3.40
CA PRO A 5 -14.30 -5.95 -2.38
C PRO A 5 -15.32 -6.98 -2.90
N SER A 6 -15.74 -6.86 -4.17
CA SER A 6 -16.65 -7.84 -4.78
C SER A 6 -16.00 -9.20 -5.00
N LEU A 7 -14.72 -9.27 -5.38
CA LEU A 7 -14.01 -10.54 -5.51
C LEU A 7 -13.90 -11.27 -4.16
N TYR A 8 -13.60 -10.55 -3.07
CA TYR A 8 -13.61 -11.11 -1.72
C TYR A 8 -14.99 -11.67 -1.36
N LEU A 9 -16.04 -10.86 -1.49
CA LEU A 9 -17.42 -11.27 -1.20
C LEU A 9 -17.88 -12.47 -2.04
N ILE A 10 -17.51 -12.53 -3.32
CA ILE A 10 -17.83 -13.64 -4.22
C ILE A 10 -17.12 -14.92 -3.75
N LEU A 11 -15.83 -14.86 -3.40
CA LEU A 11 -15.07 -16.03 -2.96
C LEU A 11 -15.59 -16.55 -1.60
N THR A 12 -15.91 -15.67 -0.67
CA THR A 12 -16.54 -16.07 0.60
C THR A 12 -17.93 -16.67 0.36
N ALA A 13 -18.72 -16.11 -0.56
CA ALA A 13 -20.03 -16.66 -0.95
C ALA A 13 -19.93 -18.04 -1.65
N LEU A 14 -18.79 -18.33 -2.29
CA LEU A 14 -18.47 -19.64 -2.89
C LEU A 14 -17.96 -20.66 -1.85
N GLY A 15 -17.97 -20.32 -0.56
CA GLY A 15 -17.58 -21.21 0.53
C GLY A 15 -16.06 -21.33 0.74
N TRP A 16 -15.27 -20.42 0.16
CA TRP A 16 -13.84 -20.36 0.49
C TRP A 16 -13.66 -19.81 1.91
N SER A 17 -12.67 -20.36 2.64
CA SER A 17 -12.24 -19.80 3.92
C SER A 17 -11.90 -18.32 3.78
N THR A 18 -12.26 -17.50 4.76
CA THR A 18 -12.00 -16.05 4.78
C THR A 18 -10.55 -15.72 4.48
N ASP A 19 -9.60 -16.44 5.08
CA ASP A 19 -8.17 -16.26 4.85
C ASP A 19 -7.77 -16.50 3.39
N ALA A 20 -8.24 -17.59 2.79
CA ALA A 20 -7.96 -17.89 1.39
C ALA A 20 -8.55 -16.84 0.44
N ALA A 21 -9.81 -16.43 0.69
CA ALA A 21 -10.47 -15.38 -0.08
C ALA A 21 -9.77 -14.02 0.07
N LYS A 22 -9.26 -13.74 1.28
CA LYS A 22 -8.50 -12.53 1.61
C LYS A 22 -7.18 -12.51 0.83
N MET A 23 -6.39 -13.58 0.92
CA MET A 23 -5.11 -13.69 0.22
C MET A 23 -5.26 -13.64 -1.30
N SER A 24 -6.21 -14.36 -1.89
CA SER A 24 -6.44 -14.34 -3.34
C SER A 24 -6.85 -12.97 -3.85
N THR A 25 -7.65 -12.23 -3.08
CA THR A 25 -8.05 -10.86 -3.43
C THR A 25 -6.85 -9.91 -3.41
N GLN A 26 -5.98 -10.02 -2.41
CA GLN A 26 -4.74 -9.24 -2.33
C GLN A 26 -3.80 -9.58 -3.50
N VAL A 27 -3.65 -10.86 -3.85
CA VAL A 27 -2.85 -11.31 -5.01
C VAL A 27 -3.39 -10.74 -6.31
N ALA A 28 -4.69 -10.83 -6.55
CA ALA A 28 -5.31 -10.28 -7.75
C ALA A 28 -5.11 -8.75 -7.86
N ALA A 29 -5.30 -8.03 -6.76
CA ALA A 29 -5.06 -6.59 -6.69
C ALA A 29 -3.59 -6.23 -6.94
N ALA A 30 -2.65 -7.00 -6.39
CA ALA A 30 -1.22 -6.81 -6.58
C ALA A 30 -0.83 -7.01 -8.05
N VAL A 31 -1.31 -8.07 -8.70
CA VAL A 31 -1.04 -8.37 -10.11
C VAL A 31 -1.61 -7.28 -11.02
N VAL A 32 -2.86 -6.90 -10.82
CA VAL A 32 -3.50 -5.83 -11.62
C VAL A 32 -2.76 -4.51 -11.42
N GLY A 33 -2.43 -4.15 -10.18
CA GLY A 33 -1.64 -2.96 -9.85
C GLY A 33 -0.29 -2.95 -10.57
N ALA A 34 0.45 -4.05 -10.48
CA ALA A 34 1.76 -4.19 -11.12
C ALA A 34 1.67 -4.05 -12.65
N LEU A 35 0.68 -4.68 -13.28
CA LEU A 35 0.46 -4.58 -14.72
C LEU A 35 0.16 -3.15 -15.16
N VAL A 36 -0.66 -2.40 -14.41
CA VAL A 36 -0.97 -1.00 -14.73
C VAL A 36 0.28 -0.13 -14.59
N VAL A 37 1.08 -0.32 -13.53
CA VAL A 37 2.35 0.40 -13.34
C VAL A 37 3.32 0.10 -14.47
N ILE A 38 3.50 -1.18 -14.84
CA ILE A 38 4.38 -1.58 -15.94
C ILE A 38 3.91 -0.96 -17.26
N ARG A 39 2.61 -1.04 -17.58
CA ARG A 39 2.05 -0.45 -18.81
C ARG A 39 2.25 1.05 -18.87
N ARG A 40 2.03 1.77 -17.77
CA ARG A 40 2.23 3.23 -17.68
C ARG A 40 3.71 3.61 -17.78
N ASN A 41 4.61 2.85 -17.14
CA ASN A 41 6.04 3.16 -17.12
C ASN A 41 6.71 2.96 -18.49
N ARG A 42 6.24 1.98 -19.29
CA ARG A 42 6.74 1.75 -20.66
C ARG A 42 6.56 2.95 -21.60
N GLY A 43 5.65 3.88 -21.30
CA GLY A 43 5.43 5.10 -22.10
C GLY A 43 6.30 6.31 -21.72
N MET A 44 7.17 6.21 -20.70
CA MET A 44 7.89 7.35 -20.12
C MET A 44 9.43 7.24 -20.23
N SER A 45 9.94 6.32 -21.07
CA SER A 45 11.37 6.00 -21.22
C SER A 45 12.25 7.07 -21.89
N SER A 46 11.81 8.33 -21.98
CA SER A 46 12.57 9.41 -22.62
C SER A 46 12.39 10.72 -21.86
N SER A 47 13.28 11.04 -20.92
CA SER A 47 13.59 12.44 -20.55
C SER A 47 14.79 12.55 -19.60
N GLY A 48 15.90 13.00 -20.18
CA GLY A 48 16.91 13.97 -19.68
C GLY A 48 17.35 13.96 -18.21
N GLU A 49 18.67 13.82 -18.01
CA GLU A 49 19.43 14.10 -16.79
C GLU A 49 19.11 15.48 -16.19
N ALA A 50 18.75 15.50 -14.90
CA ALA A 50 18.66 16.72 -14.10
C ALA A 50 19.66 16.66 -12.93
N PRO A 51 20.23 17.80 -12.48
CA PRO A 51 21.50 17.82 -11.76
C PRO A 51 21.40 17.32 -10.32
N GLY A 52 22.47 16.65 -9.88
CA GLY A 52 22.63 16.02 -8.58
C GLY A 52 22.38 16.96 -7.40
N HIS A 53 21.25 16.78 -6.73
CA HIS A 53 21.03 17.30 -5.39
C HIS A 53 21.64 16.33 -4.38
N GLY A 54 22.34 16.84 -3.36
CA GLY A 54 23.12 16.05 -2.41
C GLY A 54 22.37 14.85 -1.82
N ALA A 55 22.97 13.67 -1.96
CA ALA A 55 22.50 12.38 -1.45
C ALA A 55 21.89 12.40 -0.02
N PRO A 56 22.45 13.10 0.99
CA PRO A 56 21.90 13.07 2.34
C PRO A 56 20.49 13.69 2.45
N ARG A 57 20.17 14.72 1.66
CA ARG A 57 18.85 15.35 1.69
C ARG A 57 17.78 14.46 1.05
N ILE A 58 18.13 13.73 -0.01
CA ILE A 58 17.23 12.77 -0.68
C ILE A 58 16.94 11.60 0.26
N LEU A 59 17.96 11.09 0.94
CA LEU A 59 17.83 10.02 1.93
C LEU A 59 16.88 10.43 3.06
N LEU A 60 17.07 11.61 3.64
CA LEU A 60 16.19 12.13 4.70
C LEU A 60 14.73 12.20 4.24
N ARG A 61 14.47 12.68 3.01
CA ARG A 61 13.12 12.75 2.45
C ARG A 61 12.53 11.36 2.18
N ALA A 62 13.34 10.39 1.76
CA ALA A 62 12.91 9.00 1.63
C ALA A 62 12.57 8.38 2.99
N VAL A 63 13.37 8.66 4.03
CA VAL A 63 13.08 8.23 5.41
C VAL A 63 11.77 8.85 5.90
N LEU A 64 11.58 10.16 5.73
CA LEU A 64 10.32 10.82 6.10
C LEU A 64 9.12 10.23 5.36
N LEU A 65 9.25 9.94 4.06
CA LEU A 65 8.18 9.30 3.29
C LEU A 65 7.91 7.87 3.78
N THR A 66 8.95 7.13 4.17
CA THR A 66 8.83 5.78 4.76
C THR A 66 8.06 5.81 6.07
N VAL A 67 8.43 6.72 6.97
CA VAL A 67 7.73 6.93 8.25
C VAL A 67 6.29 7.35 8.00
N ALA A 68 6.05 8.27 7.07
CA ALA A 68 4.71 8.74 6.75
C ALA A 68 3.83 7.61 6.17
N VAL A 69 4.36 6.80 5.25
CA VAL A 69 3.62 5.63 4.68
C VAL A 69 3.34 4.61 5.76
N TYR A 70 4.31 4.33 6.64
CA TYR A 70 4.12 3.43 7.77
C TYR A 70 3.01 3.93 8.71
N LEU A 71 3.09 5.19 9.16
CA LEU A 71 2.12 5.80 10.05
C LEU A 71 0.73 5.88 9.42
N ALA A 72 0.63 6.25 8.14
CA ALA A 72 -0.65 6.32 7.45
C ALA A 72 -1.36 4.96 7.40
N VAL A 73 -0.61 3.90 7.08
CA VAL A 73 -1.15 2.54 7.08
C VAL A 73 -1.54 2.12 8.50
N ALA A 74 -0.66 2.34 9.49
CA ALA A 74 -0.91 1.98 10.88
C ALA A 74 -2.13 2.70 11.48
N VAL A 75 -2.33 3.99 11.17
CA VAL A 75 -3.50 4.76 11.61
C VAL A 75 -4.77 4.22 10.98
N VAL A 76 -4.78 3.93 9.67
CA VAL A 76 -5.98 3.36 9.03
C VAL A 76 -6.31 1.99 9.62
N THR A 77 -5.31 1.12 9.78
CA THR A 77 -5.51 -0.19 10.43
C THR A 77 -6.03 -0.03 11.86
N GLY A 78 -5.44 0.85 12.67
CA GLY A 78 -5.86 1.10 14.06
C GLY A 78 -7.26 1.70 14.18
N VAL A 79 -7.66 2.57 13.24
CA VAL A 79 -9.03 3.10 13.18
C VAL A 79 -10.02 2.00 12.81
N VAL A 80 -9.68 1.15 11.84
CA VAL A 80 -10.55 0.05 11.39
C VAL A 80 -10.73 -0.99 12.48
N SER A 81 -9.65 -1.39 13.18
CA SER A 81 -9.71 -2.31 14.32
C SER A 81 -10.39 -1.70 15.55
N GLY A 82 -10.55 -0.38 15.61
CA GLY A 82 -11.30 0.29 16.68
C GLY A 82 -12.82 0.16 16.54
N PHE A 83 -13.32 -0.37 15.43
CA PHE A 83 -14.73 -0.68 15.22
C PHE A 83 -15.03 -2.14 15.58
N GLU A 84 -14.84 -2.55 16.84
CA GLU A 84 -15.29 -3.87 17.31
C GLU A 84 -16.82 -3.84 17.59
N PRO A 85 -17.60 -4.81 17.08
CA PRO A 85 -19.01 -4.93 17.43
C PRO A 85 -19.16 -5.43 18.88
N ILE A 86 -19.95 -4.71 19.69
CA ILE A 86 -20.13 -4.90 21.14
C ILE A 86 -20.66 -6.31 21.54
N GLU A 87 -21.12 -7.13 20.58
CA GLU A 87 -21.84 -8.39 20.83
C GLU A 87 -21.39 -9.59 19.96
N ALA A 88 -20.22 -9.55 19.32
CA ALA A 88 -19.78 -10.70 18.51
C ALA A 88 -19.04 -11.75 19.37
N THR A 89 -19.29 -13.03 19.09
CA THR A 89 -18.49 -14.15 19.65
C THR A 89 -17.27 -14.41 18.77
N GLY A 90 -16.19 -14.98 19.31
CA GLY A 90 -14.84 -14.95 18.71
C GLY A 90 -14.70 -15.26 17.21
N ASP A 91 -15.46 -16.22 16.65
CA ASP A 91 -15.42 -16.49 15.19
C ASP A 91 -16.10 -15.38 14.36
N ASP A 92 -17.16 -14.77 14.89
CA ASP A 92 -17.88 -13.66 14.25
C ASP A 92 -17.11 -12.34 14.34
N GLU A 93 -16.32 -12.14 15.42
CA GLU A 93 -15.41 -11.00 15.57
C GLU A 93 -14.34 -11.01 14.47
N GLN A 94 -13.68 -12.15 14.27
CA GLN A 94 -12.64 -12.29 13.25
C GLN A 94 -13.18 -12.13 11.82
N LEU A 95 -14.37 -12.68 11.56
CA LEU A 95 -15.10 -12.50 10.30
C LEU A 95 -15.48 -11.03 10.04
N PHE A 96 -15.89 -10.30 11.08
CA PHE A 96 -16.24 -8.89 10.99
C PHE A 96 -15.01 -8.02 10.73
N ASP A 97 -13.92 -8.25 11.46
CA ASP A 97 -12.65 -7.55 11.29
C ASP A 97 -12.08 -7.75 9.88
N ASP A 98 -12.08 -8.98 9.36
CA ASP A 98 -11.63 -9.27 8.00
C ASP A 98 -12.46 -8.55 6.93
N ARG A 99 -13.78 -8.47 7.14
CA ARG A 99 -14.69 -7.74 6.24
C ARG A 99 -14.45 -6.24 6.33
N MET A 100 -14.30 -5.69 7.53
CA MET A 100 -14.02 -4.28 7.75
C MET A 100 -12.68 -3.86 7.14
N GLU A 101 -11.65 -4.68 7.32
CA GLU A 101 -10.35 -4.49 6.69
C GLU A 101 -10.47 -4.50 5.16
N MET A 102 -11.19 -5.47 4.57
CA MET A 102 -11.26 -5.61 3.12
C MET A 102 -12.17 -4.59 2.43
N VAL A 103 -13.28 -4.22 3.06
CA VAL A 103 -14.30 -3.34 2.46
C VAL A 103 -13.98 -1.87 2.72
N VAL A 104 -13.42 -1.54 3.88
CA VAL A 104 -13.18 -0.15 4.29
C VAL A 104 -11.68 0.12 4.42
N GLY A 105 -10.97 -0.68 5.22
CA GLY A 105 -9.57 -0.41 5.56
C GLY A 105 -8.64 -0.38 4.34
N LEU A 106 -8.74 -1.38 3.47
CA LEU A 106 -7.87 -1.53 2.31
C LEU A 106 -8.16 -0.44 1.26
N PRO A 107 -9.41 -0.16 0.85
CA PRO A 107 -9.70 0.96 -0.05
C PRO A 107 -9.27 2.33 0.49
N VAL A 108 -9.50 2.62 1.78
CA VAL A 108 -9.07 3.86 2.41
C VAL A 108 -7.54 3.96 2.44
N THR A 109 -6.85 2.88 2.83
CA THR A 109 -5.39 2.82 2.82
C THR A 109 -4.84 3.08 1.42
N MET A 110 -5.41 2.44 0.39
CA MET A 110 -4.98 2.63 -0.99
C MET A 110 -5.23 4.05 -1.49
N LEU A 111 -6.33 4.70 -1.08
CA LEU A 111 -6.61 6.09 -1.41
C LEU A 111 -5.56 7.03 -0.77
N VAL A 112 -5.27 6.84 0.52
CA VAL A 112 -4.27 7.64 1.24
C VAL A 112 -2.90 7.48 0.60
N VAL A 113 -2.47 6.24 0.35
CA VAL A 113 -1.20 5.93 -0.30
C VAL A 113 -1.15 6.51 -1.72
N HIS A 114 -2.25 6.49 -2.47
CA HIS A 114 -2.33 7.14 -3.79
C HIS A 114 -2.09 8.64 -3.70
N VAL A 115 -2.73 9.32 -2.74
CA VAL A 115 -2.54 10.75 -2.50
C VAL A 115 -1.08 11.01 -2.10
N MET A 116 -0.50 10.21 -1.22
CA MET A 116 0.94 10.32 -0.89
C MET A 116 1.82 10.13 -2.13
N GLY A 117 1.43 9.27 -3.06
CA GLY A 117 2.08 9.11 -4.36
C GLY A 117 2.09 10.39 -5.18
N ILE A 118 1.00 11.14 -5.20
CA ILE A 118 0.90 12.46 -5.85
C ILE A 118 1.89 13.44 -5.20
N TRP A 119 1.90 13.52 -3.86
CA TRP A 119 2.81 14.39 -3.11
C TRP A 119 4.28 13.99 -3.25
N SER A 120 4.57 12.71 -3.42
CA SER A 120 5.92 12.17 -3.55
C SER A 120 6.70 12.76 -4.73
N VAL A 121 6.02 13.27 -5.78
CA VAL A 121 6.68 13.92 -6.91
C VAL A 121 7.37 15.23 -6.49
N ARG A 122 6.76 15.99 -5.58
CA ARG A 122 7.34 17.23 -5.03
C ARG A 122 8.41 16.92 -3.98
N PHE A 123 8.21 15.85 -3.20
CA PHE A 123 9.13 15.46 -2.12
C PHE A 123 10.41 14.80 -2.65
N LEU A 124 10.29 13.91 -3.64
CA LEU A 124 11.37 13.16 -4.27
C LEU A 124 11.47 13.49 -5.78
N PRO A 125 12.04 14.66 -6.14
CA PRO A 125 12.29 15.04 -7.53
C PRO A 125 13.51 14.28 -8.10
N VAL A 126 13.48 12.96 -8.05
CA VAL A 126 14.53 12.05 -8.54
C VAL A 126 14.07 11.35 -9.82
N GLN A 127 15.00 11.09 -10.75
CA GLN A 127 14.67 10.41 -12.00
C GLN A 127 14.13 8.99 -11.77
N ARG A 128 14.84 8.20 -10.96
CA ARG A 128 14.43 6.84 -10.56
C ARG A 128 13.42 6.88 -9.42
N ALA A 129 12.39 7.74 -9.51
CA ALA A 129 11.37 7.87 -8.48
C ALA A 129 10.74 6.52 -8.13
N LEU A 130 10.41 5.68 -9.12
CA LEU A 130 9.87 4.34 -8.87
C LEU A 130 10.82 3.45 -8.07
N GLY A 131 12.13 3.50 -8.32
CA GLY A 131 13.12 2.75 -7.54
C GLY A 131 13.19 3.23 -6.08
N TRP A 132 13.15 4.54 -5.87
CA TRP A 132 13.10 5.13 -4.53
C TRP A 132 11.79 4.81 -3.80
N LEU A 133 10.65 4.86 -4.50
CA LEU A 133 9.36 4.47 -3.93
C LEU A 133 9.33 2.97 -3.58
N ALA A 134 9.93 2.11 -4.40
CA ALA A 134 10.09 0.70 -4.07
C ALA A 134 10.92 0.52 -2.79
N LEU A 135 12.04 1.23 -2.66
CA LEU A 135 12.87 1.20 -1.46
C LEU A 135 12.10 1.67 -0.22
N VAL A 136 11.35 2.77 -0.33
CA VAL A 136 10.49 3.31 0.74
C VAL A 136 9.46 2.28 1.19
N VAL A 137 8.83 1.60 0.24
CA VAL A 137 7.83 0.57 0.54
C VAL A 137 8.48 -0.62 1.23
N VAL A 138 9.57 -1.15 0.69
CA VAL A 138 10.30 -2.27 1.29
C VAL A 138 10.75 -1.92 2.71
N ALA A 139 11.35 -0.76 2.90
CA ALA A 139 11.77 -0.28 4.22
C ALA A 139 10.58 -0.21 5.20
N SER A 140 9.43 0.31 4.76
CA SER A 140 8.23 0.36 5.62
C SER A 140 7.72 -1.03 6.03
N ARG A 141 7.82 -2.02 5.15
CA ARG A 141 7.39 -3.40 5.42
C ARG A 141 8.38 -4.13 6.31
N VAL A 142 9.68 -3.87 6.15
CA VAL A 142 10.72 -4.39 7.04
C VAL A 142 10.52 -3.85 8.47
N VAL A 143 10.20 -2.55 8.61
CA VAL A 143 9.86 -1.98 9.92
C VAL A 143 8.62 -2.66 10.52
N ALA A 144 7.54 -2.83 9.74
CA ALA A 144 6.34 -3.53 10.21
C ALA A 144 6.64 -4.97 10.65
N LEU A 145 7.42 -5.73 9.88
CA LEU A 145 7.83 -7.09 10.23
C LEU A 145 8.73 -7.13 11.46
N SER A 146 9.60 -6.14 11.66
CA SER A 146 10.44 -6.05 12.86
C SER A 146 9.62 -5.80 14.14
N MET A 147 8.43 -5.22 14.01
CA MET A 147 7.49 -5.00 15.11
C MET A 147 6.60 -6.23 15.39
N TYR A 148 6.60 -7.25 14.52
CA TYR A 148 5.79 -8.45 14.69
C TYR A 148 6.00 -9.15 16.06
N PRO A 149 7.23 -9.36 16.57
CA PRO A 149 7.42 -10.01 17.86
C PRO A 149 6.75 -9.27 19.02
N LEU A 150 6.74 -7.93 18.96
CA LEU A 150 6.08 -7.08 19.97
C LEU A 150 4.57 -7.21 19.88
N GLY A 151 4.00 -7.15 18.67
CA GLY A 151 2.57 -7.37 18.44
C GLY A 151 2.11 -8.78 18.85
N ALA A 152 2.92 -9.80 18.54
CA ALA A 152 2.65 -11.19 18.92
C ALA A 152 2.76 -11.44 20.43
N ALA A 153 3.66 -10.74 21.12
CA ALA A 153 3.74 -10.80 22.59
C ALA A 153 2.53 -10.11 23.23
N PHE A 154 2.15 -8.94 22.72
CA PHE A 154 0.98 -8.20 23.18
C PHE A 154 -0.31 -8.98 22.95
N GLY A 155 -0.51 -9.52 21.74
CA GLY A 155 -1.70 -10.30 21.39
C GLY A 155 -1.86 -11.54 22.27
N ARG A 156 -0.78 -12.31 22.47
CA ARG A 156 -0.79 -13.45 23.39
C ARG A 156 -1.08 -13.05 24.84
N ALA A 157 -0.61 -11.89 25.30
CA ALA A 157 -0.88 -11.41 26.65
C ALA A 157 -2.35 -11.00 26.87
N HIS A 158 -3.06 -10.63 25.80
CA HIS A 158 -4.46 -10.18 25.86
C HIS A 158 -5.44 -11.20 25.25
N GLY A 159 -5.00 -12.42 24.97
CA GLY A 159 -5.85 -13.48 24.40
C GLY A 159 -6.28 -13.23 22.95
N LEU A 160 -5.63 -12.31 22.24
CA LEU A 160 -5.94 -12.00 20.84
C LEU A 160 -5.34 -13.06 19.90
N PRO A 161 -6.04 -13.40 18.80
CA PRO A 161 -5.50 -14.30 17.79
C PRO A 161 -4.25 -13.68 17.15
N VAL A 162 -3.16 -14.45 17.09
CA VAL A 162 -1.90 -14.02 16.48
C VAL A 162 -1.63 -14.89 15.25
N PRO A 163 -1.60 -14.32 14.03
CA PRO A 163 -1.32 -15.10 12.82
C PRO A 163 0.10 -15.63 12.85
N ALA A 164 0.36 -16.76 12.19
CA ALA A 164 1.69 -17.32 12.14
C ALA A 164 2.67 -16.38 11.40
N PHE A 165 3.95 -16.42 11.75
CA PHE A 165 4.94 -15.48 11.17
C PHE A 165 4.99 -15.55 9.64
N HIS A 166 4.84 -16.75 9.06
CA HIS A 166 4.85 -16.92 7.62
C HIS A 166 3.61 -16.29 6.94
N GLU A 167 2.43 -16.37 7.57
CA GLU A 167 1.21 -15.70 7.10
C GLU A 167 1.36 -14.19 7.18
N ALA A 168 1.92 -13.67 8.29
CA ALA A 168 2.22 -12.26 8.45
C ALA A 168 3.22 -11.76 7.39
N LEU A 169 4.23 -12.58 7.07
CA LEU A 169 5.21 -12.26 6.03
C LEU A 169 4.57 -12.18 4.63
N VAL A 170 3.71 -13.14 4.28
CA VAL A 170 2.97 -13.13 3.01
C VAL A 170 2.03 -11.93 2.94
N ALA A 171 1.26 -11.67 3.99
CA ALA A 171 0.34 -10.53 4.06
C ALA A 171 1.09 -9.19 3.91
N GLN A 172 2.23 -9.02 4.58
CA GLN A 172 3.05 -7.80 4.47
C GLN A 172 3.68 -7.65 3.08
N ALA A 173 4.07 -8.75 2.42
CA ALA A 173 4.57 -8.72 1.06
C ALA A 173 3.49 -8.27 0.08
N LEU A 174 2.29 -8.86 0.16
CA LEU A 174 1.15 -8.50 -0.70
C LEU A 174 0.71 -7.04 -0.49
N LEU A 175 0.59 -6.62 0.77
CA LEU A 175 0.29 -5.24 1.11
C LEU A 175 1.39 -4.29 0.61
N GLY A 176 2.66 -4.69 0.72
CA GLY A 176 3.80 -3.96 0.14
C GLY A 176 3.64 -3.74 -1.36
N VAL A 177 3.31 -4.78 -2.12
CA VAL A 177 3.08 -4.66 -3.57
C VAL A 177 1.92 -3.70 -3.86
N LEU A 178 0.81 -3.79 -3.13
CA LEU A 178 -0.33 -2.87 -3.29
C LEU A 178 0.07 -1.42 -3.01
N ILE A 179 0.73 -1.17 -1.86
CA ILE A 179 1.20 0.17 -1.48
C ILE A 179 2.11 0.72 -2.57
N PHE A 180 3.08 -0.07 -3.04
CA PHE A 180 3.95 0.34 -4.14
C PHE A 180 3.16 0.71 -5.39
N CYS A 181 2.18 -0.11 -5.78
CA CYS A 181 1.39 0.16 -6.97
C CYS A 181 0.62 1.47 -6.86
N PHE A 182 -0.09 1.72 -5.76
CA PHE A 182 -0.87 2.95 -5.58
C PHE A 182 0.01 4.19 -5.45
N LEU A 183 1.14 4.07 -4.75
CA LEU A 183 2.14 5.12 -4.61
C LEU A 183 2.76 5.48 -5.98
N ALA A 184 3.13 4.47 -6.77
CA ALA A 184 3.63 4.62 -8.12
C ALA A 184 2.58 5.23 -9.05
N LEU A 185 1.31 4.80 -8.98
CA LEU A 185 0.21 5.35 -9.78
C LEU A 185 -0.03 6.83 -9.47
N GLY A 186 0.00 7.22 -8.20
CA GLY A 186 -0.10 8.62 -7.79
C GLY A 186 1.03 9.47 -8.36
N ASN A 187 2.27 8.95 -8.29
CA ASN A 187 3.46 9.62 -8.81
C ASN A 187 3.40 9.78 -10.34
N LEU A 188 3.09 8.70 -11.06
CA LEU A 188 3.00 8.68 -12.53
C LEU A 188 1.87 9.58 -13.05
N ARG A 189 0.74 9.70 -12.34
CA ARG A 189 -0.38 10.58 -12.73
C ARG A 189 0.02 12.04 -12.79
N VAL A 190 0.85 12.50 -11.86
CA VAL A 190 1.36 13.88 -11.86
C VAL A 190 2.39 14.05 -12.97
N ARG A 191 3.38 13.15 -13.07
CA ARG A 191 4.44 13.25 -14.08
C ARG A 191 3.92 13.25 -15.52
N THR A 192 2.92 12.41 -15.80
CA THR A 192 2.25 12.38 -17.12
C THR A 192 1.53 13.69 -17.45
N ARG A 193 0.83 14.30 -16.47
CA ARG A 193 0.19 15.61 -16.66
C ARG A 193 1.21 16.71 -16.91
N THR A 194 2.32 16.71 -16.16
CA THR A 194 3.39 17.71 -16.36
C THR A 194 4.00 17.60 -17.75
N HIS A 195 4.26 16.36 -18.22
CA HIS A 195 4.81 16.13 -19.56
C HIS A 195 3.84 16.53 -20.69
N ALA A 196 2.55 16.25 -20.53
CA ALA A 196 1.52 16.66 -21.50
C ALA A 196 1.37 18.20 -21.57
N ALA A 197 1.46 18.90 -20.43
CA ALA A 197 1.39 20.36 -20.37
C ALA A 197 2.59 21.03 -21.07
N VAL A 198 3.79 20.46 -20.96
CA VAL A 198 5.00 20.97 -21.63
C VAL A 198 4.93 20.80 -23.15
N LEU A 199 4.34 19.71 -23.65
CA LEU A 199 4.19 19.45 -25.08
C LEU A 199 3.04 20.24 -25.74
N GLY A 200 2.08 20.73 -24.95
CA GLY A 200 0.93 21.51 -25.44
C GLY A 200 1.09 23.03 -25.38
N ALA A 201 2.22 23.55 -24.88
CA ALA A 201 2.45 24.99 -24.83
C ALA A 201 2.87 25.54 -26.21
N PRO A 202 2.19 26.56 -26.76
CA PRO A 202 2.70 27.26 -27.95
C PRO A 202 4.07 27.84 -27.61
N ARG A 203 5.07 27.54 -28.45
CA ARG A 203 6.40 28.14 -28.31
C ARG A 203 6.29 29.64 -28.56
N PRO A 204 6.91 30.50 -27.73
CA PRO A 204 6.95 31.94 -27.96
C PRO A 204 7.71 32.27 -29.25
#